data_AF-A0A7J6ESS9-F1
#
_entry.id   AF-A0A7J6ESS9-F1
#
_cell.length_a   1.000
_cell.length_b   1.000
_cell.length_c   1.000
_cell.angle_alpha   90.00
_cell.angle_beta   90.00
_cell.angle_gamma   90.00
#
_symmetry.space_group_name_H-M   'P 1'
#
loop_
_entity.id
_entity.type
_entity.pdbx_description
1 polymer ?
#
loop_
_entity_poly.entity_id
_entity_poly.type
_entity_poly.pdbx_seq_one_letter_code
_entity_poly.pdbx_strand_id
1 'polypeptide(L)' 'MAMIPSFGERNVEKEDKNDTWHRVERSSGKFFRRFRLPENAKVDQVKAAMENGVLTVTVPKEEIKKADVKAIEICG' A
#
# COMPACT_ATOMS: atom_id res chain seq x y z
N MET A 1 3.78 -1.78 17.85
CA MET A 1 4.09 -1.99 16.42
C MET A 1 3.11 -1.21 15.56
N ALA A 2 3.60 -0.30 14.71
CA ALA A 2 2.76 0.57 13.91
C ALA A 2 2.13 -0.17 12.71
N MET A 3 0.94 0.28 12.30
CA MET A 3 0.23 -0.24 11.13
C MET A 3 -0.30 0.89 10.26
N ILE A 4 -0.26 0.70 8.94
CA ILE A 4 -0.92 1.61 7.98
C ILE A 4 -2.15 0.92 7.39
N PRO A 5 -3.36 1.46 7.61
CA PRO A 5 -4.56 1.03 6.91
C PRO A 5 -4.64 1.68 5.52
N SER A 6 -5.11 0.92 4.52
CA SER A 6 -5.63 1.47 3.27
C SER A 6 -7.09 1.07 3.12
N PHE A 7 -7.94 2.06 2.87
CA PHE A 7 -9.36 1.90 2.62
C PHE A 7 -9.68 2.48 1.25
N GLY A 8 -10.69 1.94 0.60
CA GLY A 8 -11.23 2.52 -0.62
C GLY A 8 -12.50 1.84 -1.04
N GLU A 9 -13.22 2.51 -1.91
CA GLU A 9 -14.45 2.02 -2.49
C GLU A 9 -14.42 2.30 -3.98
N ARG A 10 -14.71 1.27 -4.76
CA ARG A 10 -14.95 1.41 -6.19
C ARG A 10 -16.46 1.38 -6.42
N ASN A 11 -17.03 2.53 -6.72
CA ASN A 11 -18.43 2.64 -7.12
C ASN A 11 -18.63 2.14 -8.56
N VAL A 12 -19.81 1.61 -8.83
CA VAL A 12 -20.27 1.37 -10.21
C VAL A 12 -20.57 2.73 -10.84
N GLU A 13 -20.23 2.90 -12.11
CA GLU A 13 -20.62 4.09 -12.87
C GLU A 13 -22.15 4.16 -12.97
N LYS A 14 -22.73 5.37 -12.86
CA LYS A 14 -24.19 5.55 -12.80
C LYS A 14 -24.83 5.07 -14.10
N GLU A 15 -25.85 4.21 -13.97
CA GLU A 15 -26.68 3.73 -15.07
C GLU A 15 -27.72 4.78 -15.47
N ASP A 16 -27.89 5.02 -16.78
CA ASP A 16 -29.12 5.62 -17.32
C ASP A 16 -30.16 4.52 -17.56
N LYS A 17 -31.45 4.82 -17.34
CA LYS A 17 -32.55 3.83 -17.40
C LYS A 17 -32.74 3.12 -18.76
N ASN A 18 -32.02 3.54 -19.80
CA ASN A 18 -32.04 2.96 -21.14
C ASN A 18 -30.80 2.11 -21.47
N ASP A 19 -29.83 1.98 -20.57
CA ASP A 19 -28.61 1.22 -20.85
C ASP A 19 -28.85 -0.30 -20.65
N THR A 20 -28.62 -1.07 -21.71
CA THR A 20 -28.66 -2.53 -21.67
C THR A 20 -27.24 -3.08 -21.65
N TRP A 21 -26.83 -3.66 -20.52
CA TRP A 21 -25.51 -4.29 -20.39
C TRP A 21 -25.51 -5.70 -20.95
N HIS A 22 -24.72 -5.96 -21.99
CA HIS A 22 -24.50 -7.33 -22.48
C HIS A 22 -23.50 -8.12 -21.63
N ARG A 23 -22.58 -7.42 -20.92
CA ARG A 23 -21.55 -8.05 -20.09
C ARG A 23 -20.96 -7.05 -19.08
N VAL A 24 -20.77 -7.51 -17.84
CA VAL A 24 -20.10 -6.76 -16.77
C VAL A 24 -18.95 -7.62 -16.24
N GLU A 25 -17.72 -7.13 -16.37
CA GLU A 25 -16.51 -7.87 -15.96
C GLU A 25 -15.81 -7.27 -14.73
N ARG A 26 -16.04 -5.98 -14.45
CA ARG A 26 -15.33 -5.26 -13.38
C ARG A 26 -16.17 -5.28 -12.11
N SER A 27 -15.64 -5.87 -11.04
CA SER A 27 -16.27 -5.84 -9.72
C SER A 27 -16.16 -4.45 -9.08
N SER A 28 -17.25 -3.99 -8.48
CA SER A 28 -17.31 -2.85 -7.57
C SER A 28 -17.24 -3.32 -6.11
N GLY A 29 -16.97 -2.40 -5.19
CA GLY A 29 -17.01 -2.69 -3.76
C GLY A 29 -15.97 -1.97 -2.91
N LYS A 30 -16.10 -2.16 -1.60
CA LYS A 30 -15.20 -1.64 -0.58
C LYS A 30 -14.03 -2.59 -0.38
N PHE A 31 -12.84 -2.03 -0.17
CA PHE A 31 -11.66 -2.80 0.21
C PHE A 31 -10.98 -2.18 1.43
N PHE A 32 -10.40 -3.04 2.25
CA PHE A 32 -9.59 -2.68 3.40
C PHE A 32 -8.34 -3.56 3.42
N ARG A 33 -7.16 -2.95 3.52
CA ARG A 33 -5.90 -3.65 3.73
C ARG A 33 -5.15 -3.00 4.88
N ARG A 34 -4.32 -3.78 5.57
CA ARG A 34 -3.53 -3.30 6.70
C ARG A 34 -2.13 -3.86 6.60
N PHE A 35 -1.14 -2.95 6.61
CA PHE A 35 0.26 -3.30 6.50
C PHE A 35 0.96 -3.06 7.82
N ARG A 36 1.78 -4.01 8.24
CA ARG A 36 2.59 -3.90 9.43
C ARG A 36 3.88 -3.15 9.08
N LEU A 37 4.17 -2.08 9.79
CA LEU A 37 5.37 -1.30 9.53
C LEU A 37 6.57 -1.87 10.29
N PRO A 38 7.79 -1.72 9.74
CA PRO A 38 9.01 -1.97 10.50
C PRO A 38 9.12 -0.98 11.67
N GLU A 39 9.91 -1.34 12.68
CA GLU A 39 10.07 -0.55 13.89
C GLU A 39 10.70 0.82 13.62
N ASN A 40 11.61 0.89 12.65
CA ASN A 40 12.31 2.11 12.25
C ASN A 40 11.53 2.95 11.23
N ALA A 41 10.21 2.84 11.15
CA ALA A 41 9.39 3.67 10.26
C ALA A 41 9.12 5.05 10.87
N LYS A 42 9.32 6.12 10.10
CA LYS A 42 8.93 7.49 10.47
C LYS A 42 7.46 7.72 10.14
N VAL A 43 6.58 7.28 11.03
CA VAL A 43 5.11 7.28 10.83
C VAL A 43 4.54 8.69 10.64
N ASP A 44 5.16 9.69 11.28
CA ASP A 44 4.88 11.11 11.16
C ASP A 44 5.18 11.69 9.76
N GLN A 45 5.99 10.99 8.95
CA GLN A 45 6.45 11.46 7.63
C GLN A 45 5.87 10.65 6.47
N VAL A 46 4.81 9.88 6.72
CA VAL A 46 4.12 9.12 5.69
C VAL A 46 3.52 10.06 4.64
N LYS A 47 3.74 9.75 3.36
CA LYS A 47 3.15 10.48 2.22
C LYS A 47 2.31 9.53 1.38
N ALA A 48 1.24 10.03 0.79
CA ALA A 48 0.40 9.28 -0.13
C ALA A 48 0.07 10.10 -1.37
N ALA A 49 0.04 9.46 -2.53
CA ALA A 49 -0.32 10.06 -3.80
C ALA A 49 -1.18 9.09 -4.62
N MET A 50 -2.16 9.61 -5.36
CA MET A 50 -3.00 8.85 -6.28
C MET A 50 -2.72 9.32 -7.70
N GLU A 51 -2.29 8.41 -8.57
CA GLU A 51 -2.00 8.73 -9.97
C GLU A 51 -2.50 7.58 -10.86
N ASN A 52 -3.25 7.91 -11.92
CA ASN A 52 -3.80 6.93 -12.87
C ASN A 52 -4.54 5.75 -12.21
N GLY A 53 -5.25 6.01 -11.10
CA GLY A 53 -5.98 4.99 -10.34
C GLY A 53 -5.13 4.12 -9.42
N VAL A 54 -3.84 4.46 -9.22
CA VAL A 54 -2.93 3.76 -8.33
C VAL A 54 -2.61 4.62 -7.11
N LEU A 55 -2.91 4.10 -5.92
CA LEU A 55 -2.52 4.71 -4.65
C LEU A 55 -1.11 4.27 -4.27
N THR A 56 -0.19 5.21 -4.24
CA THR A 56 1.19 5.02 -3.75
C THR A 56 1.31 5.59 -2.33
N VAL A 57 1.76 4.77 -1.38
CA VAL A 57 2.02 5.17 0.01
C VAL A 57 3.52 5.02 0.29
N THR A 58 4.18 6.13 0.61
CA THR A 58 5.62 6.18 0.90
C THR A 58 5.82 6.32 2.40
N VAL A 59 6.56 5.37 3.00
CA VAL A 59 6.89 5.36 4.43
C VAL A 59 8.40 5.48 4.58
N PRO A 60 8.92 6.66 4.96
CA PRO A 60 10.34 6.82 5.21
C PRO A 60 10.80 5.96 6.38
N LYS A 61 12.04 5.47 6.32
CA LYS A 61 12.70 4.77 7.42
C LYS A 61 13.73 5.68 8.08
N GLU A 62 13.97 5.47 9.37
CA GLU A 62 15.12 6.03 10.06
C GLU A 62 16.41 5.43 9.50
N GLU A 63 17.42 6.29 9.34
CA GLU A 63 18.76 5.85 8.99
C GLU A 63 19.35 5.09 10.17
N ILE A 64 19.39 3.77 10.04
CA ILE A 64 20.16 2.92 10.94
C ILE A 64 21.59 2.95 10.42
N LYS A 65 22.55 3.34 11.27
CA LYS A 65 23.98 3.15 10.96
C LYS A 65 24.17 1.69 10.60
N LYS A 66 24.58 1.40 9.36
CA LYS A 66 24.84 0.01 8.94
C LYS A 66 25.81 -0.60 9.93
N ALA A 67 25.43 -1.72 10.53
CA ALA A 67 26.36 -2.48 11.35
C ALA A 67 27.56 -2.86 10.48
N ASP A 68 28.77 -2.60 10.97
CA ASP A 68 29.99 -3.12 10.36
C ASP A 68 29.91 -4.65 10.39
N VAL A 69 29.55 -5.23 9.25
CA VAL A 69 29.48 -6.68 9.09
C VAL A 69 30.92 -7.19 9.13
N LYS A 70 31.31 -7.80 10.25
CA LYS A 70 32.59 -8.50 10.34
C LYS A 70 32.49 -9.82 9.58
N ALA A 71 33.33 -9.99 8.57
CA ALA A 71 33.52 -11.30 7.95
C ALA A 71 34.19 -12.23 8.97
N ILE A 72 33.58 -13.39 9.21
CA ILE A 72 34.18 -14.46 10.01
C ILE A 72 34.53 -15.57 9.04
N GLU A 73 35.82 -15.88 8.91
CA GLU A 73 36.27 -17.04 8.15
C GLU A 73 35.88 -18.32 8.90
N ILE A 74 35.24 -19.25 8.19
CA ILE A 74 34.95 -20.59 8.69
C ILE A 74 35.97 -21.52 8.04
N CYS A 75 36.94 -22.02 8.81
CA CYS A 75 37.82 -23.10 8.36
C CYS A 75 37.14 -24.45 8.62
N GLY A 76 37.26 -25.35 7.64
CA GLY A 76 36.92 -26.77 7.74
C GLY A 76 38.17 -27.64 7.80
#